data_AF-A0A950D199-F1
#
_entry.id   AF-A0A950D199-F1
#
_cell.length_a   1.000
_cell.length_b   1.000
_cell.length_c   1.000
_cell.angle_alpha   90.00
_cell.angle_beta   90.00
_cell.angle_gamma   90.00
#
_symmetry.space_group_name_H-M   'P 1'
#
loop_
_entity.id
_entity.type
_entity.pdbx_description
1 polymer ?
#
loop_
_entity_poly.entity_id
_entity_poly.type
_entity_poly.pdbx_seq_one_letter_code
_entity_poly.pdbx_strand_id
1 'polypeptide(L)'
;VPIEMLFGQGFNDLFVIRVAGNVMGDVCLGSIDFALNALSESVKCVVMLGHSGCGAVTGAVDAYLQPLKFWSKATPPMLRSILQRLFVAVRAAANGLEEVWGQEARERPDYRAALIETAVCLNAAQAAFDLRLEVERAAKWEIEVLYGVFNLHNHQVCMPVDPTLPPRDDNVHLAQAPTNPREFHALAVQMAKILDMSRDRRMPEIASPKFEVDGKPAEAPATPGTT
;
A
#
# COMPACT_ATOMS: atom_id res chain seq x y z
N VAL A 1 -1.84 7.45 11.12
CA VAL A 1 -0.99 8.35 10.30
C VAL A 1 -1.20 9.78 10.77
N PRO A 2 -0.16 10.45 11.32
CA PRO A 2 -0.26 11.85 11.78
C PRO A 2 -0.05 12.83 10.62
N ILE A 3 -1.14 13.20 9.92
CA ILE A 3 -1.12 13.96 8.66
C ILE A 3 -0.48 15.34 8.81
N GLU A 4 -0.82 16.08 9.85
CA GLU A 4 -0.35 17.44 10.10
C GLU A 4 1.18 17.46 10.27
N MET A 5 1.71 16.49 11.03
CA MET A 5 3.16 16.32 11.20
C MET A 5 3.84 15.90 9.90
N LEU A 6 3.18 15.02 9.11
CA LEU A 6 3.74 14.51 7.87
C LEU A 6 3.95 15.61 6.83
N PHE A 7 3.03 16.57 6.74
CA PHE A 7 3.11 17.69 5.80
C PHE A 7 3.72 18.95 6.42
N GLY A 8 4.12 18.91 7.70
CA GLY A 8 4.66 20.08 8.41
C GLY A 8 3.67 21.24 8.51
N GLN A 9 2.38 20.95 8.64
CA GLN A 9 1.30 21.94 8.65
C GLN A 9 0.76 22.20 10.06
N GLY A 10 0.24 23.40 10.27
CA GLY A 10 -0.37 23.84 11.52
C GLY A 10 -1.87 23.58 11.61
N PHE A 11 -2.50 24.15 12.63
CA PHE A 11 -3.94 24.06 12.82
C PHE A 11 -4.69 24.78 11.70
N ASN A 12 -5.71 24.14 11.16
CA ASN A 12 -6.57 24.69 10.10
C ASN A 12 -5.89 24.90 8.73
N ASP A 13 -4.64 24.47 8.56
CA ASP A 13 -3.94 24.48 7.27
C ASP A 13 -4.37 23.30 6.36
N LEU A 14 -4.89 22.22 6.96
CA LEU A 14 -5.35 21.03 6.25
C LEU A 14 -6.83 20.76 6.54
N PHE A 15 -7.62 20.59 5.47
CA PHE A 15 -8.96 20.03 5.55
C PHE A 15 -8.88 18.50 5.46
N VAL A 16 -9.06 17.81 6.59
CA VAL A 16 -8.77 16.37 6.71
C VAL A 16 -10.05 15.54 6.79
N ILE A 17 -10.19 14.60 5.86
CA ILE A 17 -11.21 13.54 5.92
C ILE A 17 -10.51 12.21 6.18
N ARG A 18 -10.92 11.48 7.23
CA ARG A 18 -10.35 10.17 7.59
C ARG A 18 -11.45 9.13 7.71
N VAL A 19 -11.36 8.08 6.90
CA VAL A 19 -12.29 6.96 6.86
C VAL A 19 -11.52 5.64 6.75
N ALA A 20 -12.14 4.54 7.14
CA ALA A 20 -11.51 3.22 7.07
C ALA A 20 -11.20 2.84 5.61
N GLY A 21 -9.93 2.52 5.34
CA GLY A 21 -9.48 2.03 4.03
C GLY A 21 -9.67 3.04 2.88
N ASN A 22 -9.73 4.33 3.17
CA ASN A 22 -9.96 5.38 2.16
C ASN A 22 -11.26 5.17 1.36
N VAL A 23 -12.22 4.44 1.93
CA VAL A 23 -13.48 4.13 1.29
C VAL A 23 -14.41 5.34 1.35
N MET A 24 -14.65 5.97 0.20
CA MET A 24 -15.52 7.14 0.08
C MET A 24 -16.99 6.73 0.14
N GLY A 25 -17.63 6.98 1.29
CA GLY A 25 -19.09 6.94 1.45
C GLY A 25 -19.73 8.33 1.32
N ASP A 26 -21.05 8.39 1.41
CA ASP A 26 -21.84 9.60 1.10
C ASP A 26 -21.39 10.84 1.90
N VAL A 27 -21.13 10.70 3.20
CA VAL A 27 -20.66 11.81 4.06
C VAL A 27 -19.24 12.25 3.70
N CYS A 28 -18.39 11.33 3.26
CA CYS A 28 -17.04 11.63 2.79
C CYS A 28 -17.11 12.45 1.49
N LEU A 29 -17.94 12.02 0.54
CA LEU A 29 -18.17 12.74 -0.71
C LEU A 29 -18.78 14.13 -0.48
N GLY A 30 -19.74 14.27 0.43
CA GLY A 30 -20.28 15.58 0.81
C GLY A 30 -19.22 16.51 1.43
N SER A 31 -18.25 15.95 2.16
CA SER A 31 -17.13 16.72 2.71
C SER A 31 -16.13 17.14 1.63
N ILE A 32 -15.91 16.29 0.62
CA ILE A 32 -15.12 16.62 -0.57
C ILE A 32 -15.81 17.74 -1.34
N ASP A 33 -17.11 17.63 -1.63
CA ASP A 33 -17.88 18.67 -2.30
C ASP A 33 -17.82 20.01 -1.55
N PHE A 34 -17.89 19.98 -0.20
CA PHE A 34 -17.72 21.18 0.60
C PHE A 34 -16.34 21.82 0.41
N ALA A 35 -15.27 21.02 0.46
CA ALA A 35 -13.91 21.52 0.25
C ALA A 35 -13.73 22.09 -1.17
N LEU A 36 -14.25 21.41 -2.19
CA LEU A 36 -14.12 21.81 -3.59
C LEU A 36 -14.95 23.04 -3.95
N ASN A 37 -16.06 23.30 -3.26
CA ASN A 37 -16.96 24.42 -3.60
C ASN A 37 -16.84 25.56 -2.61
N ALA A 38 -17.03 25.28 -1.32
CA ALA A 38 -17.05 26.31 -0.27
C ALA A 38 -15.65 26.80 0.11
N LEU A 39 -14.60 25.98 -0.08
CA LEU A 39 -13.22 26.33 0.25
C LEU A 39 -12.31 26.53 -0.99
N SER A 40 -12.90 26.61 -2.19
CA SER A 40 -12.16 26.61 -3.46
C SER A 40 -11.14 27.73 -3.63
N GLU A 41 -11.33 28.87 -2.94
CA GLU A 41 -10.36 29.97 -2.97
C GLU A 41 -9.03 29.57 -2.31
N SER A 42 -9.08 28.73 -1.27
CA SER A 42 -7.92 28.32 -0.45
C SER A 42 -7.38 26.94 -0.83
N VAL A 43 -8.24 26.00 -1.25
CA VAL A 43 -7.81 24.65 -1.65
C VAL A 43 -7.13 24.70 -3.01
N LYS A 44 -5.85 24.33 -3.08
CA LYS A 44 -5.07 24.23 -4.33
C LYS A 44 -4.62 22.81 -4.66
N CYS A 45 -4.64 21.93 -3.67
CA CYS A 45 -4.23 20.53 -3.81
C CYS A 45 -5.11 19.66 -2.93
N VAL A 46 -5.45 18.48 -3.42
CA VAL A 46 -6.10 17.42 -2.67
C VAL A 46 -5.24 16.16 -2.73
N VAL A 47 -5.02 15.54 -1.57
CA VAL A 47 -4.14 14.36 -1.44
C VAL A 47 -4.94 13.16 -0.95
N MET A 48 -4.91 12.07 -1.72
CA MET A 48 -5.38 10.76 -1.28
C MET A 48 -4.23 9.99 -0.64
N LEU A 49 -4.26 9.83 0.69
CA LEU A 49 -3.16 9.18 1.42
C LEU A 49 -3.58 7.85 2.04
N GLY A 50 -3.02 6.75 1.52
CA GLY A 50 -3.10 5.41 2.12
C GLY A 50 -1.97 5.17 3.12
N HIS A 51 -1.89 3.94 3.66
CA HIS A 51 -0.75 3.52 4.47
C HIS A 51 -0.50 2.02 4.41
N SER A 52 0.75 1.59 4.57
CA SER A 52 1.13 0.17 4.59
C SER A 52 0.42 -0.56 5.73
N GLY A 53 0.20 -1.87 5.56
CA GLY A 53 -0.49 -2.70 6.55
C GLY A 53 -1.92 -2.24 6.89
N CYS A 54 -2.63 -1.57 5.97
CA CYS A 54 -3.97 -1.05 6.24
C CYS A 54 -4.92 -2.15 6.72
N GLY A 55 -5.53 -1.97 7.91
CA GLY A 55 -6.41 -2.97 8.52
C GLY A 55 -7.69 -3.24 7.72
N ALA A 56 -8.27 -2.23 7.08
CA ALA A 56 -9.45 -2.40 6.23
C ALA A 56 -9.12 -3.20 4.96
N VAL A 57 -8.01 -2.88 4.30
CA VAL A 57 -7.51 -3.62 3.13
C VAL A 57 -7.12 -5.04 3.53
N THR A 58 -6.49 -5.23 4.68
CA THR A 58 -6.17 -6.55 5.24
C THR A 58 -7.44 -7.38 5.44
N GLY A 59 -8.48 -6.81 6.03
CA GLY A 59 -9.78 -7.49 6.17
C GLY A 59 -10.41 -7.86 4.82
N ALA A 60 -10.24 -7.02 3.80
CA ALA A 60 -10.73 -7.31 2.45
C ALA A 60 -9.93 -8.43 1.79
N VAL A 61 -8.62 -8.46 1.95
CA VAL A 61 -7.76 -9.57 1.50
C VAL A 61 -8.14 -10.87 2.21
N ASP A 62 -8.34 -10.85 3.52
CA ASP A 62 -8.74 -12.05 4.28
C ASP A 62 -10.11 -12.56 3.84
N ALA A 63 -11.07 -11.66 3.59
CA ALA A 63 -12.38 -12.01 3.04
C ALA A 63 -12.29 -12.56 1.61
N TYR A 64 -11.39 -12.03 0.78
CA TYR A 64 -11.13 -12.52 -0.57
C TYR A 64 -10.53 -13.93 -0.56
N LEU A 65 -9.57 -14.19 0.34
CA LEU A 65 -8.95 -15.51 0.50
C LEU A 65 -9.86 -16.53 1.20
N GLN A 66 -10.80 -16.07 2.04
CA GLN A 66 -11.71 -16.92 2.81
C GLN A 66 -13.18 -16.46 2.68
N PRO A 67 -13.81 -16.63 1.50
CA PRO A 67 -15.14 -16.07 1.21
C PRO A 67 -16.26 -16.54 2.16
N LEU A 68 -16.15 -17.73 2.75
CA LEU A 68 -17.13 -18.22 3.72
C LEU A 68 -17.13 -17.38 5.02
N LYS A 69 -15.97 -16.87 5.46
CA LYS A 69 -15.88 -16.01 6.65
C LYS A 69 -16.50 -14.63 6.43
N PHE A 70 -16.50 -14.15 5.19
CA PHE A 70 -17.12 -12.87 4.84
C PHE A 70 -18.63 -12.84 5.18
N TRP A 71 -19.33 -13.97 5.06
CA TRP A 71 -20.77 -14.08 5.39
C TRP A 71 -21.05 -14.49 6.85
N SER A 72 -20.01 -14.65 7.67
CA SER A 72 -20.16 -15.03 9.07
C SER A 72 -20.62 -13.87 9.95
N LYS A 73 -21.10 -14.18 11.16
CA LYS A 73 -21.46 -13.17 12.18
C LYS A 73 -20.30 -12.24 12.56
N ALA A 74 -19.05 -12.65 12.31
CA ALA A 74 -17.87 -11.83 12.58
C ALA A 74 -17.72 -10.64 11.61
N THR A 75 -18.44 -10.65 10.48
CA THR A 75 -18.41 -9.57 9.49
C THR A 75 -19.79 -8.91 9.37
N PRO A 76 -20.12 -7.96 10.28
CA PRO A 76 -21.42 -7.30 10.27
C PRO A 76 -21.66 -6.51 8.98
N PRO A 77 -22.93 -6.19 8.62
CA PRO A 77 -23.28 -5.56 7.34
C PRO A 77 -22.50 -4.28 7.00
N MET A 78 -22.26 -3.40 7.98
CA MET A 78 -21.52 -2.15 7.77
C MET A 78 -20.03 -2.37 7.57
N LEU A 79 -19.44 -3.39 8.20
CA LEU A 79 -18.07 -3.78 7.89
C LEU A 79 -17.99 -4.38 6.47
N ARG A 80 -18.97 -5.23 6.11
CA ARG A 80 -19.05 -5.81 4.75
C ARG A 80 -19.11 -4.73 3.67
N SER A 81 -19.83 -3.63 3.88
CA SER A 81 -19.93 -2.55 2.88
C SER A 81 -18.60 -1.84 2.63
N ILE A 82 -17.70 -1.78 3.62
CA ILE A 82 -16.32 -1.31 3.46
C ILE A 82 -15.52 -2.35 2.68
N LEU A 83 -15.52 -3.61 3.13
CA LEU A 83 -14.72 -4.67 2.50
C LEU A 83 -15.08 -4.89 1.02
N GLN A 84 -16.37 -4.82 0.67
CA GLN A 84 -16.84 -4.98 -0.70
C GLN A 84 -16.29 -3.91 -1.64
N ARG A 85 -16.19 -2.66 -1.18
CA ARG A 85 -15.63 -1.56 -1.97
C ARG A 85 -14.13 -1.74 -2.24
N LEU A 86 -13.43 -2.49 -1.38
CA LEU A 86 -12.00 -2.77 -1.51
C LEU A 86 -11.69 -3.97 -2.44
N PHE A 87 -12.69 -4.78 -2.81
CA PHE A 87 -12.45 -5.98 -3.61
C PHE A 87 -11.93 -5.72 -5.02
N VAL A 88 -12.20 -4.54 -5.61
CA VAL A 88 -11.64 -4.18 -6.92
C VAL A 88 -10.12 -4.03 -6.82
N ALA A 89 -9.62 -3.30 -5.81
CA ALA A 89 -8.19 -3.18 -5.54
C ALA A 89 -7.54 -4.53 -5.21
N VAL A 90 -8.19 -5.35 -4.36
CA VAL A 90 -7.69 -6.69 -4.01
C VAL A 90 -7.61 -7.61 -5.23
N ARG A 91 -8.60 -7.60 -6.11
CA ARG A 91 -8.60 -8.43 -7.32
C ARG A 91 -7.56 -7.97 -8.33
N ALA A 92 -7.43 -6.65 -8.53
CA ALA A 92 -6.38 -6.11 -9.39
C ALA A 92 -4.97 -6.45 -8.87
N ALA A 93 -4.79 -6.42 -7.53
CA ALA A 93 -3.55 -6.85 -6.89
C ALA A 93 -3.24 -8.33 -7.14
N ALA A 94 -4.22 -9.20 -6.94
CA ALA A 94 -4.07 -10.63 -7.19
C ALA A 94 -3.67 -10.92 -8.65
N ASN A 95 -4.30 -10.26 -9.61
CA ASN A 95 -3.96 -10.41 -11.02
C ASN A 95 -2.51 -9.95 -11.33
N GLY A 96 -2.08 -8.81 -10.77
CA GLY A 96 -0.71 -8.33 -10.97
C GLY A 96 0.34 -9.26 -10.35
N LEU A 97 0.04 -9.83 -9.18
CA LEU A 97 0.90 -10.83 -8.56
C LEU A 97 0.97 -12.12 -9.39
N GLU A 98 -0.16 -12.63 -9.88
CA GLU A 98 -0.20 -13.83 -10.73
C GLU A 98 0.57 -13.63 -12.04
N GLU A 99 0.50 -12.44 -12.64
CA GLU A 99 1.23 -12.13 -13.86
C GLU A 99 2.76 -12.14 -13.68
N VAL A 100 3.25 -11.59 -12.56
CA VAL A 100 4.70 -11.49 -12.31
C VAL A 100 5.27 -12.74 -11.64
N TRP A 101 4.53 -13.33 -10.69
CA TRP A 101 5.00 -14.47 -9.89
C TRP A 101 4.56 -15.83 -10.47
N GLY A 102 3.73 -15.83 -11.52
CA GLY A 102 3.24 -17.03 -12.18
C GLY A 102 2.00 -17.65 -11.53
N GLN A 103 1.55 -18.78 -12.08
CA GLN A 103 0.31 -19.46 -11.68
C GLN A 103 0.35 -19.99 -10.23
N GLU A 104 1.55 -20.29 -9.71
CA GLU A 104 1.77 -20.75 -8.35
C GLU A 104 1.94 -19.60 -7.34
N ALA A 105 1.70 -18.34 -7.74
CA ALA A 105 1.86 -17.17 -6.87
C ALA A 105 1.17 -17.33 -5.50
N ARG A 106 -0.03 -17.94 -5.49
CA ARG A 106 -0.85 -18.16 -4.28
C ARG A 106 -0.24 -19.14 -3.28
N GLU A 107 0.65 -20.01 -3.73
CA GLU A 107 1.30 -21.00 -2.89
C GLU A 107 2.51 -20.42 -2.15
N ARG A 108 2.98 -19.24 -2.57
CA ARG A 108 4.11 -18.58 -1.92
C ARG A 108 3.75 -18.17 -0.48
N PRO A 109 4.63 -18.44 0.51
CA PRO A 109 4.38 -18.05 1.91
C PRO A 109 4.18 -16.54 2.11
N ASP A 110 4.78 -15.70 1.26
CA ASP A 110 4.68 -14.25 1.29
C ASP A 110 3.49 -13.68 0.51
N TYR A 111 2.69 -14.53 -0.16
CA TYR A 111 1.58 -14.10 -1.01
C TYR A 111 0.56 -13.23 -0.29
N ARG A 112 0.14 -13.62 0.92
CA ARG A 112 -0.84 -12.83 1.68
C ARG A 112 -0.32 -11.43 1.98
N ALA A 113 0.93 -11.30 2.40
CA ALA A 113 1.52 -10.01 2.72
C ALA A 113 1.67 -9.14 1.45
N ALA A 114 2.15 -9.73 0.36
CA ALA A 114 2.28 -9.02 -0.91
C ALA A 114 0.94 -8.60 -1.51
N LEU A 115 -0.10 -9.41 -1.35
CA LEU A 115 -1.46 -9.08 -1.76
C LEU A 115 -2.00 -7.89 -0.97
N ILE A 116 -1.73 -7.81 0.33
CA ILE A 116 -2.10 -6.66 1.16
C ILE A 116 -1.41 -5.38 0.67
N GLU A 117 -0.10 -5.40 0.53
CA GLU A 117 0.66 -4.19 0.19
C GLU A 117 0.41 -3.71 -1.24
N THR A 118 0.24 -4.64 -2.19
CA THR A 118 -0.19 -4.32 -3.55
C THR A 118 -1.61 -3.74 -3.56
N ALA A 119 -2.54 -4.34 -2.80
CA ALA A 119 -3.91 -3.85 -2.70
C ALA A 119 -4.00 -2.48 -2.01
N VAL A 120 -3.14 -2.18 -1.04
CA VAL A 120 -3.04 -0.85 -0.41
C VAL A 120 -2.70 0.21 -1.46
N CYS A 121 -1.68 -0.04 -2.29
CA CYS A 121 -1.27 0.91 -3.32
C CYS A 121 -2.35 1.09 -4.39
N LEU A 122 -2.98 0.00 -4.84
CA LEU A 122 -4.08 0.06 -5.80
C LEU A 122 -5.32 0.75 -5.25
N ASN A 123 -5.65 0.53 -3.98
CA ASN A 123 -6.78 1.21 -3.33
C ASN A 123 -6.54 2.72 -3.24
N ALA A 124 -5.33 3.14 -2.84
CA ALA A 124 -4.98 4.56 -2.83
C ALA A 124 -5.05 5.17 -4.24
N ALA A 125 -4.56 4.47 -5.26
CA ALA A 125 -4.60 4.90 -6.65
C ALA A 125 -6.04 5.01 -7.20
N GLN A 126 -6.89 4.02 -6.93
CA GLN A 126 -8.30 4.02 -7.35
C GLN A 126 -9.09 5.12 -6.64
N ALA A 127 -8.92 5.28 -5.33
CA ALA A 127 -9.56 6.35 -4.59
C ALA A 127 -9.09 7.74 -5.08
N ALA A 128 -7.83 7.88 -5.47
CA ALA A 128 -7.30 9.12 -6.06
C ALA A 128 -7.88 9.40 -7.46
N PHE A 129 -8.08 8.36 -8.27
CA PHE A 129 -8.77 8.46 -9.56
C PHE A 129 -10.21 8.93 -9.38
N ASP A 130 -10.95 8.31 -8.46
CA ASP A 130 -12.33 8.72 -8.15
C ASP A 130 -12.37 10.17 -7.66
N LEU A 131 -11.44 10.56 -6.77
CA LEU A 131 -11.32 11.94 -6.28
C LEU A 131 -11.04 12.95 -7.41
N ARG A 132 -10.24 12.57 -8.41
CA ARG A 132 -10.06 13.39 -9.61
C ARG A 132 -11.38 13.60 -10.36
N LEU A 133 -12.19 12.55 -10.53
CA LEU A 133 -13.48 12.69 -11.18
C LEU A 133 -14.40 13.66 -10.43
N GLU A 134 -14.35 13.68 -9.09
CA GLU A 134 -15.10 14.65 -8.28
C GLU A 134 -14.62 16.09 -8.53
N VAL A 135 -13.30 16.30 -8.59
CA VAL A 135 -12.67 17.61 -8.90
C VAL A 135 -13.06 18.10 -10.29
N GLU A 136 -12.98 17.23 -11.29
CA GLU A 136 -13.36 17.51 -12.67
C GLU A 136 -14.87 17.82 -12.78
N ARG A 137 -15.71 17.05 -12.08
CA ARG A 137 -17.16 17.28 -12.02
C ARG A 137 -17.51 18.63 -11.38
N ALA A 138 -16.74 19.06 -10.39
CA ALA A 138 -16.88 20.39 -9.76
C ALA A 138 -16.30 21.53 -10.62
N ALA A 139 -15.76 21.23 -11.81
CA ALA A 139 -15.08 22.15 -12.70
C ALA A 139 -13.89 22.89 -12.05
N LYS A 140 -13.18 22.21 -11.14
CA LYS A 140 -12.02 22.73 -10.40
C LYS A 140 -10.69 22.21 -10.95
N TRP A 141 -10.50 22.35 -12.26
CA TRP A 141 -9.36 21.82 -13.01
C TRP A 141 -7.99 22.33 -12.55
N GLU A 142 -7.97 23.46 -11.84
CA GLU A 142 -6.78 24.07 -11.23
C GLU A 142 -6.32 23.35 -9.96
N ILE A 143 -7.16 22.53 -9.35
CA ILE A 143 -6.84 21.81 -8.12
C ILE A 143 -6.10 20.51 -8.47
N GLU A 144 -4.85 20.40 -8.02
CA GLU A 144 -4.06 19.20 -8.24
C GLU A 144 -4.56 18.03 -7.38
N VAL A 145 -4.60 16.82 -7.96
CA VAL A 145 -4.96 15.60 -7.24
C VAL A 145 -3.76 14.68 -7.17
N LEU A 146 -3.23 14.55 -5.96
CA LEU A 146 -2.05 13.75 -5.64
C LEU A 146 -2.44 12.53 -4.79
N TYR A 147 -1.58 11.52 -4.78
CA TYR A 147 -1.75 10.39 -3.88
C TYR A 147 -0.42 9.78 -3.46
N GLY A 148 -0.46 9.06 -2.34
CA GLY A 148 0.69 8.36 -1.81
C GLY A 148 0.30 7.36 -0.74
N VAL A 149 1.25 6.53 -0.33
CA VAL A 149 1.06 5.59 0.78
C VAL A 149 2.13 5.88 1.82
N PHE A 150 1.69 6.13 3.05
CA PHE A 150 2.57 6.27 4.21
C PHE A 150 3.05 4.89 4.65
N ASN A 151 4.36 4.66 4.59
CA ASN A 151 4.95 3.43 5.08
C ASN A 151 5.16 3.51 6.61
N LEU A 152 4.46 2.65 7.34
CA LEU A 152 4.51 2.57 8.81
C LEU A 152 5.89 2.16 9.37
N HIS A 153 6.77 1.55 8.57
CA HIS A 153 8.08 1.10 9.01
C HIS A 153 9.15 2.18 8.94
N ASN A 154 9.17 2.96 7.85
CA ASN A 154 10.19 3.99 7.62
C ASN A 154 9.65 5.42 7.83
N HIS A 155 8.34 5.57 8.10
CA HIS A 155 7.65 6.83 8.32
C HIS A 155 7.71 7.82 7.15
N GLN A 156 7.82 7.32 5.92
CA GLN A 156 7.87 8.14 4.71
C GLN A 156 6.63 7.89 3.82
N VAL A 157 6.33 8.85 2.95
CA VAL A 157 5.31 8.70 1.89
C VAL A 157 6.01 8.54 0.56
N CYS A 158 5.63 7.48 -0.16
CA CYS A 158 6.07 7.28 -1.53
C CYS A 158 4.99 6.59 -2.37
N MET A 159 5.18 6.56 -3.69
CA MET A 159 4.32 5.81 -4.59
C MET A 159 5.05 5.40 -5.88
N PRO A 160 5.24 4.10 -6.15
CA PRO A 160 4.86 2.94 -5.34
C PRO A 160 5.65 2.80 -4.03
N VAL A 161 5.09 2.06 -3.07
CA VAL A 161 5.73 1.76 -1.78
C VAL A 161 6.43 0.40 -1.82
N ASP A 162 7.71 0.37 -1.49
CA ASP A 162 8.34 -0.84 -0.96
C ASP A 162 8.24 -0.79 0.58
N PRO A 163 7.45 -1.68 1.22
CA PRO A 163 7.25 -1.66 2.66
C PRO A 163 8.53 -1.98 3.44
N THR A 164 9.54 -2.59 2.80
CA THR A 164 10.77 -3.05 3.43
C THR A 164 11.96 -2.11 3.25
N LEU A 165 11.84 -1.06 2.42
CA LEU A 165 12.94 -0.13 2.19
C LEU A 165 13.27 0.66 3.46
N PRO A 166 14.57 0.79 3.82
CA PRO A 166 14.97 1.71 4.87
C PRO A 166 14.66 3.16 4.45
N PRO A 167 14.55 4.10 5.42
CA PRO A 167 14.31 5.49 5.12
C PRO A 167 15.37 6.05 4.17
N ARG A 168 14.94 6.73 3.09
CA ARG A 168 15.80 7.48 2.18
C ARG A 168 15.08 8.71 1.65
N ASP A 169 15.73 9.86 1.67
CA ASP A 169 15.08 11.14 1.34
C ASP A 169 14.71 11.24 -0.16
N ASP A 170 15.48 10.60 -1.02
CA ASP A 170 15.24 10.52 -2.47
C ASP A 170 13.95 9.77 -2.84
N ASN A 171 13.41 8.97 -1.92
CA ASN A 171 12.19 8.20 -2.13
C ASN A 171 10.93 8.92 -1.65
N VAL A 172 11.02 10.08 -1.00
CA VAL A 172 9.84 10.79 -0.46
C VAL A 172 9.13 11.56 -1.57
N HIS A 173 7.96 11.10 -1.99
CA HIS A 173 7.16 11.79 -3.02
C HIS A 173 5.69 11.38 -3.02
N LEU A 174 4.84 12.30 -3.47
CA LEU A 174 3.48 11.98 -3.92
C LEU A 174 3.50 11.77 -5.43
N ALA A 175 2.61 10.91 -5.91
CA ALA A 175 2.36 10.72 -7.34
C ALA A 175 1.10 11.50 -7.77
N GLN A 176 1.03 11.86 -9.04
CA GLN A 176 -0.20 12.36 -9.65
C GLN A 176 -1.25 11.25 -9.68
N ALA A 177 -2.51 11.55 -9.39
CA ALA A 177 -3.56 10.55 -9.47
C ALA A 177 -3.59 9.88 -10.86
N PRO A 178 -4.01 8.61 -10.98
CA PRO A 178 -4.09 7.93 -12.27
C PRO A 178 -5.09 8.59 -13.22
N THR A 179 -4.82 8.64 -14.52
CA THR A 179 -5.72 9.27 -15.52
C THR A 179 -6.56 8.25 -16.29
N ASN A 180 -6.14 6.99 -16.32
CA ASN A 180 -6.81 5.96 -17.09
C ASN A 180 -6.67 4.57 -16.45
N PRO A 181 -7.55 3.61 -16.80
CA PRO A 181 -7.55 2.29 -16.17
C PRO A 181 -6.29 1.45 -16.36
N ARG A 182 -5.48 1.72 -17.42
CA ARG A 182 -4.25 0.94 -17.68
C ARG A 182 -3.18 1.21 -16.62
N GLU A 183 -3.21 2.39 -16.00
CA GLU A 183 -2.27 2.76 -14.95
C GLU A 183 -2.46 1.90 -13.69
N PHE A 184 -3.68 1.47 -13.36
CA PHE A 184 -3.89 0.54 -12.24
C PHE A 184 -3.22 -0.80 -12.48
N HIS A 185 -3.34 -1.32 -13.70
CA HIS A 185 -2.69 -2.58 -14.06
C HIS A 185 -1.16 -2.45 -14.02
N ALA A 186 -0.62 -1.37 -14.60
CA ALA A 186 0.82 -1.07 -14.54
C ALA A 186 1.32 -0.96 -13.09
N LEU A 187 0.57 -0.30 -12.20
CA LEU A 187 0.90 -0.22 -10.78
C LEU A 187 0.88 -1.59 -10.10
N ALA A 188 -0.11 -2.45 -10.41
CA ALA A 188 -0.18 -3.81 -9.87
C ALA A 188 1.07 -4.65 -10.25
N VAL A 189 1.46 -4.60 -11.52
CA VAL A 189 2.67 -5.28 -12.03
C VAL A 189 3.94 -4.68 -11.42
N GLN A 190 4.02 -3.36 -11.28
CA GLN A 190 5.17 -2.68 -10.67
C GLN A 190 5.33 -3.09 -9.20
N MET A 191 4.25 -3.09 -8.42
CA MET A 191 4.26 -3.54 -7.03
C MET A 191 4.67 -5.00 -6.90
N ALA A 192 4.15 -5.89 -7.76
CA ALA A 192 4.52 -7.29 -7.75
C ALA A 192 6.03 -7.50 -8.00
N LYS A 193 6.62 -6.73 -8.93
CA LYS A 193 8.08 -6.74 -9.19
C LYS A 193 8.88 -6.23 -7.99
N ILE A 194 8.47 -5.11 -7.38
CA ILE A 194 9.12 -4.55 -6.19
C ILE A 194 9.17 -5.61 -5.09
N LEU A 195 8.02 -6.22 -4.79
CA LEU A 195 7.91 -7.19 -3.69
C LEU A 195 8.68 -8.49 -3.94
N ASP A 196 8.83 -8.88 -5.21
CA ASP A 196 9.69 -10.02 -5.59
C ASP A 196 11.17 -9.70 -5.34
N MET A 197 11.63 -8.52 -5.75
CA MET A 197 13.01 -8.07 -5.48
C MET A 197 13.29 -7.91 -3.98
N SER A 198 12.32 -7.44 -3.20
CA SER A 198 12.46 -7.29 -1.74
C SER A 198 12.50 -8.64 -1.02
N ARG A 199 12.04 -9.73 -1.63
CA ARG A 199 12.28 -11.09 -1.15
C ARG A 199 13.74 -11.47 -1.34
N ASP A 200 14.30 -11.24 -2.53
CA ASP A 200 15.72 -11.56 -2.81
C ASP A 200 16.67 -10.82 -1.87
N ARG A 201 16.37 -9.54 -1.54
CA ARG A 201 17.15 -8.77 -0.55
C ARG A 201 17.05 -9.31 0.88
N ARG A 202 15.97 -10.02 1.24
CA ARG A 202 15.76 -10.64 2.56
C ARG A 202 16.38 -12.02 2.69
N MET A 203 16.84 -12.63 1.59
CA MET A 203 17.64 -13.85 1.61
C MET A 203 19.13 -13.49 1.56
N PRO A 204 19.83 -13.28 2.68
CA PRO A 204 21.26 -13.52 2.66
C PRO A 204 21.46 -15.02 2.34
N GLU A 205 22.47 -15.35 1.54
CA GLU A 205 22.97 -16.72 1.43
C GLU A 205 23.30 -17.24 2.84
N ILE A 206 22.34 -17.90 3.47
CA ILE A 206 22.64 -18.81 4.57
C ILE A 206 23.12 -20.07 3.87
N ALA A 207 24.41 -20.10 3.53
CA ALA A 207 25.10 -21.35 3.36
C ALA A 207 24.85 -22.13 4.65
N SER A 208 23.94 -23.11 4.60
CA SER A 208 23.70 -24.00 5.71
C SER A 208 25.05 -24.64 6.04
N PRO A 209 25.56 -24.55 7.28
CA PRO A 209 26.72 -25.35 7.63
C PRO A 209 26.31 -26.80 7.41
N LYS A 210 27.05 -27.51 6.55
CA LYS A 210 26.92 -28.96 6.43
C LYS A 210 27.21 -29.52 7.82
N PHE A 211 26.18 -29.99 8.51
CA PHE A 211 26.37 -30.77 9.72
C PHE A 211 26.98 -32.09 9.29
N GLU A 212 28.30 -32.23 9.51
CA GLU A 212 28.94 -33.53 9.54
C GLU A 212 28.38 -34.28 10.76
N VAL A 213 27.72 -35.39 10.45
CA VAL A 213 27.38 -36.42 11.42
C VAL A 213 28.70 -37.03 11.86
N ASP A 214 29.28 -36.50 12.93
CA ASP A 214 29.96 -37.26 13.99
C ASP A 214 30.58 -36.30 15.02
N GLY A 215 30.12 -36.41 16.26
CA GLY A 215 30.40 -35.46 17.34
C GLY A 215 31.86 -35.41 17.81
N LYS A 216 32.70 -34.61 17.14
CA LYS A 216 33.93 -34.05 17.71
C LYS A 216 34.10 -32.56 17.32
N PRO A 217 34.54 -31.69 18.23
CA PRO A 217 34.82 -30.30 17.89
C PRO A 217 36.05 -30.20 16.99
N ALA A 218 35.95 -29.40 15.93
CA ALA A 218 37.06 -29.09 15.02
C ALA A 218 38.09 -28.20 15.72
N GLU A 219 39.36 -28.62 15.71
CA GLU A 219 40.52 -27.85 16.19
C GLU A 219 40.74 -26.60 15.32
N ALA A 220 41.01 -25.47 15.97
CA ALA A 220 41.37 -24.22 15.30
C ALA A 220 42.79 -24.32 14.68
N PRO A 221 43.03 -23.76 13.48
CA PRO A 221 44.35 -23.81 12.86
C PRO A 221 45.34 -22.89 13.59
N ALA A 222 46.50 -23.44 13.93
CA ALA A 222 47.62 -22.72 14.52
C ALA A 222 48.22 -21.71 13.54
N THR A 223 48.51 -20.50 14.02
CA THR A 223 49.25 -19.46 13.30
C THR A 223 50.75 -19.82 13.25
N PRO A 224 51.41 -19.80 12.08
CA PRO A 224 52.86 -19.83 12.02
C PRO A 224 53.41 -18.43 12.27
N GLY A 225 54.26 -18.31 13.30
CA GLY A 225 54.98 -17.09 13.63
C GLY A 225 56.02 -16.72 12.56
N THR A 226 56.17 -15.42 12.34
CA THR A 226 57.26 -14.82 11.56
C THR A 226 58.42 -14.47 12.49
N THR A 227 59.58 -15.03 12.18
CA THR A 227 60.92 -14.50 12.52
C THR A 227 61.22 -13.23 11.72
#